data_AF-A0A2G6H5Y6-F1
#
_entry.id   AF-A0A2G6H5Y6-F1
#
_cell.length_a   1.000
_cell.length_b   1.000
_cell.length_c   1.000
_cell.angle_alpha   90.00
_cell.angle_beta   90.00
_cell.angle_gamma   90.00
#
_symmetry.space_group_name_H-M   'P 1'
#
loop_
_entity.id
_entity.type
_entity.pdbx_description
1 polymer ?
#
loop_
_entity_poly.entity_id
_entity_poly.type
_entity_poly.pdbx_seq_one_letter_code
_entity_poly.pdbx_strand_id
1 'polypeptide(L)'
;MNLNTVTEAGAPITSVSDNSKWINYSSAIGGGGAYRDVTVQLQGGEVPPGLQLALNVGPAVGGDGALGQIGGGFVTLSGSPVYVIKQIRGAYTGDGANHGHQLTYRLKITNLQTVSVGSTNLSVLYTLVDM
;
A
#
# COMPACT_ATOMS: atom_id res chain seq x y z
N MET A 1 3.81 10.61 7.65
CA MET A 1 5.26 10.44 7.38
C MET A 1 6.09 11.50 8.08
N ASN A 2 6.98 11.09 9.00
CA ASN A 2 8.02 11.92 9.60
C ASN A 2 9.40 11.46 9.08
N LEU A 3 10.33 12.38 8.85
CA LEU A 3 11.66 12.09 8.29
C LEU A 3 12.57 11.47 9.37
N ASN A 4 13.22 10.34 9.07
CA ASN A 4 14.18 9.70 9.97
C ASN A 4 15.43 10.58 10.17
N THR A 5 16.04 10.51 11.36
CA THR A 5 17.26 11.25 11.69
C THR A 5 18.44 10.77 10.84
N VAL A 6 19.16 11.70 10.21
CA VAL A 6 20.41 11.43 9.48
C VAL A 6 21.55 11.15 10.47
N THR A 7 22.36 10.14 10.21
CA THR A 7 23.49 9.71 11.08
C THR A 7 24.73 10.58 10.94
N GLU A 8 24.85 11.36 9.86
CA GLU A 8 25.97 12.24 9.58
C GLU A 8 25.47 13.58 9.01
N ALA A 9 26.21 14.66 9.29
CA ALA A 9 25.90 15.97 8.71
C ALA A 9 26.05 15.91 7.18
N GLY A 10 25.03 16.38 6.46
CA GLY A 10 25.03 16.40 5.00
C GLY A 10 24.66 15.08 4.32
N ALA A 11 24.36 14.02 5.09
CA ALA A 11 23.86 12.78 4.50
C ALA A 11 22.48 13.02 3.84
N PRO A 12 22.27 12.61 2.58
CA PRO A 12 21.01 12.81 1.89
C PRO A 12 19.93 11.89 2.48
N ILE A 13 18.73 12.43 2.68
CA ILE A 13 17.56 11.61 2.95
C ILE A 13 17.17 10.91 1.65
N THR A 14 17.11 9.59 1.68
CA THR A 14 16.81 8.79 0.47
C THR A 14 15.36 8.32 0.43
N SER A 15 14.74 8.08 1.59
CA SER A 15 13.32 7.74 1.68
C SER A 15 12.73 7.92 3.07
N VAL A 16 11.41 8.01 3.13
CA VAL A 16 10.61 8.01 4.37
C VAL A 16 9.52 6.98 4.22
N SER A 17 9.15 6.32 5.32
CA SER A 17 8.07 5.31 5.33
C SER A 17 7.03 5.59 6.41
N ASP A 18 5.83 5.06 6.21
CA ASP A 18 4.70 5.14 7.13
C ASP A 18 3.88 3.85 7.03
N ASN A 19 3.73 3.16 8.15
CA ASN A 19 3.04 1.88 8.27
C ASN A 19 1.85 1.94 9.25
N SER A 20 1.30 3.13 9.47
CA SER A 20 0.18 3.35 10.40
C SER A 20 -1.18 2.85 9.88
N LYS A 21 -1.26 2.44 8.61
CA LYS A 21 -2.52 2.06 7.94
C LYS A 21 -2.61 0.55 7.76
N TRP A 22 -3.85 0.06 7.81
CA TRP A 22 -4.21 -1.34 7.63
C TRP A 22 -5.37 -1.42 6.63
N ILE A 23 -5.42 -2.50 5.86
CA ILE A 23 -6.60 -2.86 5.08
C ILE A 23 -7.34 -4.00 5.77
N ASN A 24 -8.60 -3.74 6.09
CA ASN A 24 -9.55 -4.68 6.65
C ASN A 24 -10.62 -4.96 5.60
N TYR A 25 -11.00 -6.21 5.46
CA TYR A 25 -12.09 -6.64 4.59
C TYR A 25 -12.81 -7.88 5.15
N SER A 26 -14.03 -8.07 4.66
CA SER A 26 -14.79 -9.31 4.77
C SER A 26 -15.27 -9.71 3.39
N SER A 27 -15.35 -11.01 3.16
CA SER A 27 -15.69 -11.60 1.88
C SER A 27 -16.48 -12.87 2.13
N ALA A 28 -17.74 -12.86 1.72
CA ALA A 28 -18.58 -14.06 1.65
C ALA A 28 -18.65 -14.51 0.19
N ILE A 29 -18.32 -15.78 -0.05
CA ILE A 29 -18.45 -16.42 -1.37
C ILE A 29 -19.25 -17.71 -1.20
N GLY A 30 -20.11 -18.03 -2.17
CA GLY A 30 -20.77 -19.34 -2.22
C GLY A 30 -19.76 -20.46 -2.48
N GLY A 31 -20.14 -21.72 -2.21
CA GLY A 31 -19.30 -22.88 -2.54
C GLY A 31 -18.93 -22.89 -4.03
N GLY A 32 -17.63 -22.84 -4.35
CA GLY A 32 -17.14 -22.75 -5.73
C GLY A 32 -17.20 -21.35 -6.37
N GLY A 33 -17.58 -20.31 -5.63
CA GLY A 33 -17.66 -18.94 -6.13
C GLY A 33 -16.30 -18.33 -6.50
N ALA A 34 -16.37 -17.26 -7.30
CA ALA A 34 -15.26 -16.39 -7.68
C ALA A 34 -14.46 -15.95 -6.45
N TYR A 35 -13.13 -15.94 -6.59
CA TYR A 35 -12.27 -15.31 -5.60
C TYR A 35 -12.21 -13.80 -5.85
N ARG A 36 -11.68 -13.07 -4.89
CA ARG A 36 -11.51 -11.62 -4.96
C ARG A 36 -10.04 -11.25 -4.91
N ASP A 37 -9.70 -10.22 -5.65
CA ASP A 37 -8.39 -9.59 -5.61
C ASP A 37 -8.54 -8.14 -5.16
N VAL A 38 -7.49 -7.60 -4.55
CA VAL A 38 -7.37 -6.16 -4.24
C VAL A 38 -6.36 -5.55 -5.19
N THR A 39 -6.81 -4.53 -5.91
CA THR A 39 -5.95 -3.63 -6.69
C THR A 39 -5.77 -2.30 -6.00
N VAL A 40 -4.65 -1.64 -6.27
CA VAL A 40 -4.33 -0.30 -5.78
C VAL A 40 -3.88 0.60 -6.93
N GLN A 41 -4.27 1.88 -6.90
CA GLN A 41 -3.81 2.90 -7.84
C GLN A 41 -3.81 4.29 -7.20
N LEU A 42 -3.04 5.21 -7.77
CA LEU A 42 -3.22 6.64 -7.55
C LEU A 42 -4.41 7.11 -8.38
N GLN A 43 -5.46 7.58 -7.70
CA GLN A 43 -6.66 8.11 -8.34
C GLN A 43 -6.63 9.64 -8.44
N GLY A 44 -5.95 10.32 -7.52
CA GLY A 44 -5.94 11.78 -7.44
C GLY A 44 -4.60 12.34 -7.03
N GLY A 45 -4.26 13.49 -7.61
CA GLY A 45 -2.96 14.14 -7.44
C GLY A 45 -1.85 13.46 -8.25
N GLU A 46 -0.70 14.11 -8.29
CA GLU A 46 0.50 13.61 -8.96
C GLU A 46 1.68 13.58 -7.99
N VAL A 47 2.48 12.51 -8.07
CA VAL A 47 3.72 12.42 -7.30
C VAL A 47 4.67 13.50 -7.81
N PRO A 48 5.18 14.40 -6.95
CA PRO A 48 6.03 15.50 -7.40
C PRO A 48 7.30 15.01 -8.10
N PRO A 49 7.86 15.81 -9.04
CA PRO A 49 9.10 15.47 -9.71
C PRO A 49 10.23 15.12 -8.74
N GLY A 50 11.03 14.12 -9.09
CA GLY A 50 12.13 13.65 -8.24
C GLY A 50 11.71 12.80 -7.04
N LEU A 51 10.41 12.49 -6.91
CA LEU A 51 9.88 11.61 -5.88
C LEU A 51 9.21 10.36 -6.50
N GLN A 52 9.12 9.29 -5.71
CA GLN A 52 8.37 8.08 -6.05
C GLN A 52 7.60 7.60 -4.82
N LEU A 53 6.30 7.38 -4.96
CA LEU A 53 5.50 6.73 -3.93
C LEU A 53 5.41 5.22 -4.21
N ALA A 54 5.76 4.43 -3.21
CA ALA A 54 5.69 2.97 -3.25
C ALA A 54 4.89 2.42 -2.06
N LEU A 55 4.28 1.25 -2.23
CA LEU A 55 3.51 0.53 -1.22
C LEU A 55 4.03 -0.89 -1.07
N ASN A 56 4.19 -1.34 0.18
CA ASN A 56 4.33 -2.75 0.50
C ASN A 56 3.13 -3.17 1.37
N VAL A 57 2.55 -4.32 1.03
CA VAL A 57 1.48 -4.95 1.81
C VAL A 57 2.08 -6.11 2.60
N GLY A 58 1.89 -6.07 3.92
CA GLY A 58 2.34 -7.10 4.84
C GLY A 58 1.47 -8.37 4.81
N PRO A 59 1.95 -9.48 5.38
CA PRO A 59 1.13 -10.67 5.57
C PRO A 59 -0.10 -10.36 6.44
N ALA A 60 -1.15 -11.16 6.28
CA ALA A 60 -2.35 -10.98 7.10
C ALA A 60 -2.07 -11.30 8.58
N VAL A 61 -2.66 -10.51 9.47
CA VAL A 61 -2.64 -10.71 10.93
C VAL A 61 -4.10 -10.78 11.43
N GLY A 62 -4.41 -11.73 12.30
CA GLY A 62 -5.78 -11.96 12.78
C GLY A 62 -6.73 -12.47 11.68
N GLY A 63 -8.03 -12.45 11.98
CA GLY A 63 -9.07 -12.91 11.05
C GLY A 63 -9.18 -14.43 10.93
N ASP A 64 -10.01 -14.88 9.98
CA ASP A 64 -10.20 -16.29 9.64
C ASP A 64 -10.55 -16.48 8.15
N GLY A 65 -10.36 -17.70 7.66
CA GLY A 65 -10.59 -18.08 6.27
C GLY A 65 -9.40 -17.80 5.35
N ALA A 66 -9.69 -17.70 4.05
CA ALA A 66 -8.67 -17.50 3.02
C ALA A 66 -8.45 -16.00 2.74
N LEU A 67 -7.58 -15.39 3.53
CA LEU A 67 -7.20 -13.96 3.54
C LEU A 67 -6.30 -13.54 2.35
N GLY A 68 -6.32 -14.30 1.26
CA GLY A 68 -5.52 -14.04 0.08
C GLY A 68 -4.00 -14.13 0.28
N GLN A 69 -3.29 -13.83 -0.80
CA GLN A 69 -1.86 -13.95 -0.97
C GLN A 69 -1.27 -12.61 -1.39
N ILE A 70 -0.20 -12.19 -0.73
CA ILE A 70 0.54 -10.98 -1.08
C ILE A 70 1.69 -11.33 -2.04
N GLY A 71 1.98 -10.43 -2.98
CA GLY A 71 3.15 -10.58 -3.86
C GLY A 71 4.49 -10.35 -3.15
N GLY A 72 4.48 -9.65 -2.00
CA GLY A 72 5.68 -9.24 -1.28
C GLY A 72 6.41 -8.06 -1.94
N GLY A 73 7.28 -7.41 -1.17
CA GLY A 73 8.06 -6.26 -1.67
C GLY A 73 7.23 -5.01 -1.95
N PHE A 74 7.90 -3.97 -2.45
CA PHE A 74 7.26 -2.69 -2.73
C PHE A 74 6.84 -2.59 -4.19
N VAL A 75 5.60 -2.19 -4.42
CA VAL A 75 5.07 -1.80 -5.73
C VAL A 75 5.10 -0.28 -5.86
N THR A 76 5.43 0.25 -7.03
CA THR A 76 5.33 1.69 -7.31
C THR A 76 3.88 2.03 -7.62
N LEU A 77 3.34 3.05 -6.93
CA LEU A 77 1.99 3.51 -7.19
C LEU A 77 1.98 4.48 -8.37
N SER A 78 1.00 4.29 -9.25
CA SER A 78 0.78 5.11 -10.46
C SER A 78 -0.72 5.20 -10.74
N GLY A 79 -1.10 5.91 -11.81
CA GLY A 79 -2.49 5.93 -12.27
C GLY A 79 -3.03 4.59 -12.76
N SER A 80 -2.16 3.60 -12.98
CA SER A 80 -2.54 2.25 -13.40
C SER A 80 -2.72 1.33 -12.21
N PRO A 81 -3.82 0.55 -12.14
CA PRO A 81 -4.05 -0.39 -11.04
C PRO A 81 -3.06 -1.56 -11.06
N VAL A 82 -2.57 -1.91 -9.87
CA VAL A 82 -1.71 -3.09 -9.64
C VAL A 82 -2.30 -3.97 -8.54
N TYR A 83 -2.19 -5.30 -8.71
CA TYR A 83 -2.64 -6.26 -7.71
C TYR A 83 -1.72 -6.27 -6.49
N VAL A 84 -2.29 -6.25 -5.29
CA VAL A 84 -1.54 -6.28 -4.02
C VAL A 84 -1.94 -7.41 -3.08
N ILE A 85 -3.19 -7.87 -3.15
CA ILE A 85 -3.68 -9.06 -2.45
C ILE A 85 -4.49 -9.86 -3.47
N LYS A 86 -4.20 -11.16 -3.59
CA LYS A 86 -4.85 -12.04 -4.56
C LYS A 86 -5.54 -13.22 -3.89
N GLN A 87 -6.50 -13.86 -4.55
CA GLN A 87 -7.10 -15.12 -4.09
C GLN A 87 -7.81 -15.02 -2.72
N ILE A 88 -8.42 -13.87 -2.40
CA ILE A 88 -9.30 -13.75 -1.23
C ILE A 88 -10.55 -14.58 -1.47
N ARG A 89 -10.92 -15.44 -0.51
CA ARG A 89 -12.12 -16.29 -0.61
C ARG A 89 -13.08 -15.98 0.55
N GLY A 90 -13.72 -17.00 1.12
CA GLY A 90 -14.48 -16.86 2.37
C GLY A 90 -13.52 -16.41 3.45
N ALA A 91 -13.66 -15.17 3.91
CA ALA A 91 -12.67 -14.51 4.74
C ALA A 91 -13.27 -13.35 5.55
N TYR A 92 -12.77 -13.14 6.75
CA TYR A 92 -12.92 -11.88 7.47
C TYR A 92 -11.61 -11.56 8.19
N THR A 93 -11.23 -10.28 8.24
CA THR A 93 -9.95 -9.87 8.84
C THR A 93 -10.10 -9.29 10.25
N GLY A 94 -11.32 -8.92 10.66
CA GLY A 94 -11.54 -8.09 11.85
C GLY A 94 -11.32 -6.61 11.51
N ASP A 95 -11.31 -5.75 12.55
CA ASP A 95 -11.32 -4.30 12.38
C ASP A 95 -10.10 -3.62 13.01
N GLY A 96 -9.57 -2.61 12.32
CA GLY A 96 -8.56 -1.70 12.84
C GLY A 96 -7.13 -2.25 12.76
N ALA A 97 -6.25 -1.66 13.57
CA ALA A 97 -4.85 -2.05 13.61
C ALA A 97 -4.68 -3.48 14.12
N ASN A 98 -3.63 -4.17 13.63
CA ASN A 98 -3.32 -5.57 13.92
C ASN A 98 -4.32 -6.59 13.37
N HIS A 99 -5.22 -6.16 12.47
CA HIS A 99 -6.17 -6.99 11.77
C HIS A 99 -6.01 -6.80 10.26
N GLY A 100 -6.03 -7.85 9.46
CA GLY A 100 -5.86 -7.78 8.01
C GLY A 100 -4.41 -7.52 7.61
N HIS A 101 -4.16 -6.68 6.62
CA HIS A 101 -2.80 -6.44 6.10
C HIS A 101 -2.30 -5.03 6.43
N GLN A 102 -1.12 -4.93 7.03
CA GLN A 102 -0.45 -3.66 7.26
C GLN A 102 0.04 -3.07 5.94
N LEU A 103 -0.19 -1.77 5.74
CA LEU A 103 0.20 -1.03 4.55
C LEU A 103 1.41 -0.16 4.89
N THR A 104 2.56 -0.47 4.30
CA THR A 104 3.78 0.35 4.42
C THR A 104 3.95 1.20 3.17
N TYR A 105 3.60 2.48 3.29
CA TYR A 105 3.91 3.47 2.25
C TYR A 105 5.35 3.91 2.39
N ARG A 106 6.00 4.18 1.26
CA ARG A 106 7.35 4.72 1.20
C ARG A 106 7.47 5.77 0.12
N LEU A 107 7.86 6.97 0.52
CA LEU A 107 8.22 8.05 -0.37
C LEU A 107 9.73 8.04 -0.56
N LYS A 108 10.20 7.86 -1.79
CA LYS A 108 11.63 7.83 -2.14
C LYS A 108 12.00 9.05 -2.95
N ILE A 109 13.22 9.54 -2.75
CA ILE A 109 13.82 10.53 -3.65
C ILE A 109 14.49 9.77 -4.80
N THR A 110 14.06 10.04 -6.02
CA THR A 110 14.61 9.46 -7.26
C THR A 110 15.55 10.41 -7.98
N ASN A 111 15.34 11.72 -7.86
CA ASN A 111 16.22 12.74 -8.42
C ASN A 111 16.20 14.02 -7.56
N LEU A 112 17.31 14.28 -6.86
CA LEU A 112 17.44 15.45 -5.99
C LEU A 112 17.37 16.80 -6.74
N GLN A 113 17.75 16.85 -8.02
CA GLN A 113 17.75 18.10 -8.80
C GLN A 113 16.34 18.63 -9.06
N THR A 114 15.34 17.75 -9.05
CA THR A 114 13.95 18.09 -9.37
C THR A 114 13.03 18.13 -8.16
N VAL A 115 13.53 17.78 -6.97
CA VAL A 115 12.77 17.88 -5.73
C VAL A 115 12.63 19.35 -5.34
N SER A 116 11.41 19.75 -4.98
CA SER A 116 11.08 21.08 -4.50
C SER A 116 10.31 21.02 -3.19
N VAL A 117 10.33 22.12 -2.44
CA VAL A 117 9.55 22.25 -1.20
C VAL A 117 8.10 22.55 -1.57
N GLY A 118 7.16 21.79 -1.00
CA GLY A 118 5.74 21.99 -1.24
C GLY A 118 4.88 20.97 -0.50
N SER A 119 3.58 21.07 -0.71
CA SER A 119 2.59 20.12 -0.21
C SER A 119 1.68 19.70 -1.35
N THR A 120 1.46 18.40 -1.48
CA THR A 120 0.54 17.82 -2.45
C THR A 120 -0.33 16.79 -1.75
N ASN A 121 -1.58 16.68 -2.20
CA ASN A 121 -2.50 15.65 -1.71
C ASN A 121 -2.57 14.54 -2.77
N LEU A 122 -2.31 13.32 -2.33
CA LEU A 122 -2.43 12.13 -3.15
C LEU A 122 -3.59 11.27 -2.64
N SER A 123 -4.46 10.85 -3.56
CA SER A 123 -5.56 9.94 -3.28
C SER A 123 -5.21 8.56 -3.82
N VAL A 124 -5.15 7.57 -2.93
CA VAL A 124 -4.91 6.17 -3.27
C VAL A 124 -6.24 5.42 -3.22
N LEU A 125 -6.62 4.80 -4.33
CA LEU A 125 -7.83 3.98 -4.43
C LEU A 125 -7.45 2.51 -4.26
N TYR A 126 -8.21 1.82 -3.40
CA TYR A 126 -8.19 0.37 -3.26
C TYR A 126 -9.51 -0.19 -3.80
N THR A 127 -9.43 -1.18 -4.69
CA THR A 127 -10.60 -1.82 -5.28
C THR A 127 -10.56 -3.30 -4.98
N LEU A 128 -11.58 -3.80 -4.28
CA LEU A 128 -11.86 -5.22 -4.16
C LEU A 128 -12.69 -5.64 -5.37
N VAL A 129 -12.20 -6.60 -6.15
CA VAL A 129 -12.77 -6.99 -7.44
C VAL A 129 -12.94 -8.51 -7.52
N ASP A 130 -14.08 -8.96 -8.05
CA ASP A 130 -14.35 -10.37 -8.32
C ASP A 130 -13.57 -10.84 -9.57
N MET A 131 -13.08 -12.09 -9.55
CA MET A 131 -12.26 -12.71 -10.61
C MET A 131 -12.87 -13.98 -11.19
#